data_AF-B7QHQ3-F1
#
_entry.id   AF-B7QHQ3-F1
#
_cell.length_a   1.000
_cell.length_b   1.000
_cell.length_c   1.000
_cell.angle_alpha   90.00
_cell.angle_beta   90.00
_cell.angle_gamma   90.00
#
_symmetry.space_group_name_H-M   'P 1'
#
loop_
_entity.id
_entity.type
_entity.pdbx_description
1 polymer ?
#
loop_
_entity_poly.entity_id
_entity_poly.type
_entity_poly.pdbx_seq_one_letter_code
_entity_poly.pdbx_strand_id
1 'polypeptide(L)' 'ELIKYIDNVVTPAELEEPLMTHNKAAAEAAVVGVPNPKYGEAPTTCVVLKGCFKENVE' A
#
# COMPACT_ATOMS: atom_id res chain seq x y z
N GLU A 1 -9.51 7.44 -6.80
CA GLU A 1 -8.92 6.34 -7.57
C GLU A 1 -9.44 5.03 -7.00
N LEU A 2 -9.74 4.03 -7.82
CA LEU A 2 -10.35 2.76 -7.40
C LEU A 2 -9.58 1.61 -8.06
N ILE A 3 -9.16 0.62 -7.28
CA ILE A 3 -8.35 -0.51 -7.76
C ILE A 3 -9.28 -1.71 -7.94
N LYS A 4 -9.32 -2.29 -9.14
CA LYS A 4 -10.11 -3.50 -9.42
C LYS A 4 -9.26 -4.73 -9.19
N TYR A 5 -9.32 -5.24 -7.98
CA TYR A 5 -8.60 -6.44 -7.58
C TYR A 5 -9.53 -7.65 -7.68
N ILE A 6 -9.30 -8.50 -8.68
CA ILE A 6 -10.15 -9.66 -8.99
C ILE A 6 -11.60 -9.18 -9.24
N ASP A 7 -12.54 -9.53 -8.36
CA ASP A 7 -13.96 -9.16 -8.43
C ASP A 7 -14.34 -8.12 -7.36
N ASN A 8 -13.35 -7.52 -6.70
CA ASN A 8 -13.56 -6.52 -5.67
C ASN A 8 -13.05 -5.14 -6.11
N VAL A 9 -13.73 -4.10 -5.64
CA VAL A 9 -13.29 -2.71 -5.81
C VAL A 9 -12.69 -2.26 -4.49
N VAL A 10 -11.41 -1.95 -4.50
CA VAL A 10 -10.65 -1.54 -3.32
C VAL A 10 -10.36 -0.06 -3.42
N THR A 11 -10.63 0.69 -2.35
CA THR A 11 -10.23 2.08 -2.27
C THR A 11 -8.81 2.17 -1.68
N PRO A 12 -7.91 2.98 -2.27
CA PRO A 12 -6.56 3.19 -1.71
C PRO A 12 -6.59 3.63 -0.25
N ALA A 13 -7.48 4.55 0.09
CA ALA A 13 -7.59 5.14 1.43
C ALA A 13 -7.84 4.10 2.53
N GLU A 14 -8.70 3.11 2.28
CA GLU A 14 -8.99 2.04 3.25
C GLU A 14 -7.78 1.14 3.51
N LEU A 15 -6.82 1.06 2.59
CA LEU A 15 -5.57 0.33 2.75
C LEU A 15 -4.46 1.21 3.34
N GLU A 16 -4.45 2.51 3.04
CA GLU A 16 -3.48 3.48 3.56
C GLU A 16 -3.69 3.76 5.04
N GLU A 17 -4.93 3.92 5.50
CA GLU A 17 -5.27 4.24 6.89
C GLU A 17 -4.71 3.24 7.91
N PRO A 18 -4.89 1.90 7.76
CA PRO A 18 -4.30 0.93 8.67
C PRO A 18 -2.77 0.91 8.58
N LEU A 19 -2.18 1.17 7.41
CA LEU A 19 -0.73 1.26 7.27
C LEU A 19 -0.16 2.46 8.03
N MET A 20 -0.83 3.61 7.98
CA MET A 20 -0.46 4.80 8.76
C MET A 20 -0.70 4.61 10.26
N THR A 21 -1.75 3.88 10.64
CA THR A 21 -2.14 3.67 12.04
C THR A 21 -1.25 2.64 12.74
N HIS A 22 -0.97 1.51 12.08
CA HIS A 22 -0.23 0.39 12.68
C HIS A 22 1.28 0.51 12.46
N ASN A 23 1.74 1.08 11.35
CA ASN A 23 3.16 1.19 11.07
C ASN A 23 3.72 2.54 11.53
N LYS A 24 4.18 2.61 12.78
CA LYS A 24 4.81 3.83 13.34
C LYS A 24 6.00 4.34 12.52
N ALA A 25 6.65 3.45 11.76
CA ALA A 25 7.77 3.75 10.88
C ALA A 25 7.37 4.56 9.65
N ALA A 26 6.13 4.41 9.19
CA ALA A 26 5.68 5.00 7.96
C ALA A 26 5.40 6.51 8.16
N ALA A 27 6.05 7.33 7.36
CA ALA A 27 5.83 8.76 7.22
C ALA A 27 4.63 9.03 6.31
N GLU A 28 4.58 8.32 5.18
CA GLU A 28 3.52 8.40 4.18
C GLU A 28 3.30 7.00 3.58
N ALA A 29 2.07 6.71 3.18
CA ALA A 29 1.72 5.52 2.42
C ALA A 29 0.78 5.91 1.29
N ALA A 30 1.03 5.38 0.11
CA ALA A 30 0.18 5.54 -1.07
C ALA A 30 -0.08 4.17 -1.69
N VAL A 31 -1.33 3.88 -2.02
CA VAL A 31 -1.74 2.61 -2.61
C VAL A 31 -2.18 2.82 -4.05
N VAL A 32 -1.53 2.11 -4.98
CA VAL A 32 -1.78 2.20 -6.42
C VAL A 32 -2.10 0.83 -7.01
N GLY A 33 -2.93 0.80 -8.04
CA GLY A 33 -3.19 -0.41 -8.81
C GLY A 33 -2.08 -0.66 -9.81
N VAL A 34 -1.39 -1.79 -9.71
CA VAL A 34 -0.38 -2.21 -10.70
C VAL A 34 -0.96 -3.35 -11.54
N PRO A 35 -0.89 -3.29 -12.88
CA PRO A 35 -1.36 -4.37 -13.74
C PRO A 35 -0.70 -5.71 -13.38
N ASN A 36 -1.52 -6.74 -13.14
CA ASN A 36 -1.06 -8.08 -12.79
C ASN A 36 -1.80 -9.15 -13.61
N PRO A 37 -1.09 -10.09 -14.26
CA PRO A 37 -1.69 -11.08 -15.15
C PRO A 37 -2.65 -12.05 -14.45
N LYS A 38 -2.55 -12.21 -13.12
CA LYS A 38 -3.40 -13.12 -12.33
C LYS A 38 -4.59 -12.43 -11.68
N TYR A 39 -4.45 -11.14 -11.36
CA TYR A 39 -5.40 -10.41 -10.51
C TYR A 39 -6.07 -9.22 -11.21
N GLY A 40 -5.72 -8.94 -12.47
CA GLY A 40 -6.13 -7.72 -13.17
C GLY A 40 -5.29 -6.54 -12.71
N GLU A 41 -5.66 -5.92 -11.59
CA GLU A 41 -4.89 -4.88 -10.92
C GLU A 41 -4.54 -5.32 -9.50
N ALA A 42 -3.24 -5.52 -9.23
CA ALA A 42 -2.75 -5.82 -7.89
C ALA A 42 -2.53 -4.52 -7.09
N PRO A 43 -3.18 -4.35 -5.93
CA PRO A 43 -2.94 -3.21 -5.06
C PRO A 43 -1.50 -3.27 -4.55
N THR A 44 -0.75 -2.22 -4.82
CA THR A 44 0.66 -2.08 -4.46
C THR A 44 0.81 -0.85 -3.59
N THR A 45 1.40 -1.03 -2.41
CA THR A 45 1.63 0.05 -1.47
C THR A 45 3.05 0.56 -1.55
N CYS A 46 3.20 1.87 -1.79
CA CYS A 46 4.43 2.60 -1.64
C CYS A 46 4.45 3.27 -0.27
N VAL A 47 5.43 2.93 0.58
CA VAL A 47 5.56 3.48 1.92
C VAL A 47 6.86 4.28 2.02
N VAL A 48 6.74 5.53 2.45
CA VAL A 48 7.90 6.36 2.83
C VAL A 48 8.15 6.13 4.31
N LEU A 49 9.34 5.69 4.68
CA LEU A 49 9.71 5.52 6.08
C LEU A 49 10.19 6.86 6.67
N LYS A 50 9.89 7.10 7.95
CA LYS A 50 10.46 8.19 8.73
C LYS A 50 11.97 7.99 8.81
N GLY A 51 12.75 9.06 8.66
CA GLY A 51 14.23 9.00 8.57
C GLY A 51 14.96 8.36 9.76
N CYS A 52 14.25 8.03 10.84
CA CYS A 52 14.79 7.30 11.99
C CYS A 52 14.64 5.78 11.88
N PHE A 53 13.90 5.25 10.90
CA PHE A 53 13.65 3.82 10.76
C PHE A 53 14.72 3.19 9.86
N LYS A 54 15.63 2.43 10.48
CA LYS A 54 16.52 1.52 9.76
C LYS A 54 15.81 0.19 9.60
N GLU A 55 15.49 -0.16 8.36
CA GLU A 55 15.06 -1.52 8.05
C GLU A 55 16.30 -2.44 8.17
N ASN A 56 16.27 -3.38 9.11
CA ASN A 56 17.24 -4.48 9.13
C ASN A 56 16.79 -5.45 8.04
N VAL A 57 17.27 -5.25 6.81
CA VAL A 57 17.14 -6.25 5.75
C VAL A 57 18.21 -7.31 6.01
N GLU A 58 17.82 -8.39 6.69
CA GLU A 58 18.59 -9.64 6.79
C GLU A 58 18.39 -10.51 5.54
#